data_AF-A0A1H7K1N3-F1
#
_entry.id   AF-A0A1H7K1N3-F1
#
_cell.length_a   1.000
_cell.length_b   1.000
_cell.length_c   1.000
_cell.angle_alpha   90.00
_cell.angle_beta   90.00
_cell.angle_gamma   90.00
#
_symmetry.space_group_name_H-M   'P 1'
#
loop_
_entity.id
_entity.type
_entity.pdbx_description
1 polymer ?
#
loop_
_entity_poly.entity_id
_entity_poly.type
_entity_poly.pdbx_seq_one_letter_code
_entity_poly.pdbx_strand_id
1 'polypeptide(L)'
;MSGDRLVSGSRVAVVGGGIAGAGLAASLMFNGRARGVSLEVRVYAQGEPDSVPPPVVLTPECRSRLAALGCRVPLDWRVHELRGVEVISDGRRELLPAPAGGLWVVDNWPHGPGGMSVVREALTTAATAQGARFISRRVDRVEHQPPSPDAPTPVRNSGPLVVRAQGSGERFHAVALATGTGSALAENFFPGFQPAPTVAAVHARVRQSASRLSLAPLARLWLSPLPTIDGLFLLPSAHSVYVLAFGPLVTPADLCQALMMAARDGLLEEGFELSALETTRLPFGPGRTLVAPGQLAVGPAAVGHPLQIGLSETLATCSRAAVGLLDGGLTPAALERRYVRNGLSEMMEDAAAGARSVAWLRRAGRRAPEAFLAARKRGAVGGVYSGGVLGLAAPTPLALLASARWAGLREVVGSWLRTTVEPVPTAMPSLEPDLYYVVDDDPDAREAMTQLLESTGATVVAFADELALFCAVARRPPTAILLDVVLHWVDGLRLCEGLKKHPLTRNTRVIVMSGLDRPHVRQGALDAGAEAFLPKPVEPRQLMQVLLGETLDAPRPALRPADVAAALESDRYAAS
;
A
#
# COMPACT_ATOMS: atom_id res chain seq x y z
N MET A 1 -42.76 -0.62 2.10
CA MET A 1 -41.38 -0.16 1.79
C MET A 1 -40.58 0.18 3.06
N SER A 2 -40.70 -0.56 4.17
CA SER A 2 -40.01 -0.24 5.45
C SER A 2 -38.81 -1.16 5.79
N GLY A 3 -38.31 -1.93 4.82
CA GLY A 3 -37.28 -2.96 5.05
C GLY A 3 -35.84 -2.57 4.70
N ASP A 4 -35.62 -1.35 4.19
CA ASP A 4 -34.33 -0.97 3.59
C ASP A 4 -33.43 -0.12 4.52
N ARG A 5 -33.83 0.10 5.78
CA ARG A 5 -33.07 0.86 6.77
C ARG A 5 -33.20 0.23 8.15
N LEU A 6 -32.18 0.46 8.99
CA LEU A 6 -32.26 0.11 10.40
C LEU A 6 -33.22 1.08 11.11
N VAL A 7 -34.17 0.52 11.86
CA VAL A 7 -35.12 1.25 12.69
C VAL A 7 -35.03 0.76 14.13
N SER A 8 -35.69 1.44 15.07
CA SER A 8 -35.74 0.97 16.46
C SER A 8 -36.32 -0.45 16.52
N GLY A 9 -35.61 -1.36 17.19
CA GLY A 9 -35.91 -2.79 17.22
C GLY A 9 -35.16 -3.62 16.16
N SER A 10 -34.44 -2.98 15.24
CA SER A 10 -33.60 -3.72 14.29
C SER A 10 -32.45 -4.45 14.99
N ARG A 11 -32.25 -5.70 14.58
CA ARG A 11 -31.22 -6.61 15.09
C ARG A 11 -29.98 -6.58 14.18
N VAL A 12 -28.80 -6.37 14.75
CA VAL A 12 -27.52 -6.38 14.03
C VAL A 12 -26.59 -7.41 14.66
N ALA A 13 -26.04 -8.32 13.84
CA ALA A 13 -25.01 -9.24 14.28
C ALA A 13 -23.62 -8.70 13.91
N VAL A 14 -22.66 -8.83 14.82
CA VAL A 14 -21.24 -8.58 14.56
C VAL A 14 -20.51 -9.89 14.76
N VAL A 15 -19.80 -10.37 13.74
CA VAL A 15 -19.08 -11.64 13.78
C VAL A 15 -17.60 -11.38 13.97
N GLY A 16 -17.07 -11.75 15.13
CA GLY A 16 -15.71 -11.44 15.57
C GLY A 16 -15.73 -10.69 16.90
N GLY A 17 -15.05 -11.22 17.91
CA GLY A 17 -15.01 -10.65 19.27
C GLY A 17 -13.83 -9.73 19.56
N GLY A 18 -12.89 -9.58 18.61
CA GLY A 18 -11.71 -8.75 18.76
C GLY A 18 -12.02 -7.24 18.77
N ILE A 19 -10.98 -6.41 18.68
CA ILE A 19 -11.09 -4.94 18.72
C ILE A 19 -12.04 -4.40 17.63
N ALA A 20 -11.99 -4.94 16.41
CA ALA A 20 -12.88 -4.51 15.33
C ALA A 20 -14.35 -4.78 15.67
N GLY A 21 -14.65 -5.95 16.27
CA GLY A 21 -16.00 -6.33 16.64
C GLY A 21 -16.55 -5.53 17.81
N ALA A 22 -15.76 -5.43 18.89
CA ALA A 22 -16.12 -4.61 20.05
C ALA A 22 -16.21 -3.12 19.69
N GLY A 23 -15.30 -2.62 18.85
CA GLY A 23 -15.30 -1.25 18.32
C GLY A 23 -16.51 -0.94 17.46
N LEU A 24 -16.91 -1.86 16.57
CA LEU A 24 -18.13 -1.70 15.77
C LEU A 24 -19.38 -1.74 16.65
N ALA A 25 -19.45 -2.65 17.62
CA ALA A 25 -20.58 -2.71 18.55
C ALA A 25 -20.72 -1.40 19.33
N ALA A 26 -19.64 -0.88 19.92
CA ALA A 26 -19.64 0.41 20.60
C ALA A 26 -20.07 1.54 19.66
N SER A 27 -19.55 1.55 18.42
CA SER A 27 -19.88 2.56 17.41
C SER A 27 -21.36 2.52 17.01
N LEU A 28 -21.95 1.33 16.82
CA LEU A 28 -23.37 1.14 16.50
C LEU A 28 -24.26 1.61 17.64
N MET A 29 -23.92 1.25 18.89
CA MET A 29 -24.70 1.68 20.05
C MET A 29 -24.66 3.20 20.24
N PHE A 30 -23.47 3.79 20.14
CA PHE A 30 -23.27 5.24 20.26
C PHE A 30 -24.01 6.01 19.16
N ASN A 31 -23.79 5.64 17.89
CA ASN A 31 -24.38 6.33 16.74
C ASN A 31 -25.90 6.11 16.63
N GLY A 32 -26.39 4.93 17.02
CA GLY A 32 -27.81 4.62 17.06
C GLY A 32 -28.54 5.50 18.08
N ARG A 33 -28.02 5.59 19.30
CA ARG A 33 -28.56 6.48 20.35
C ARG A 33 -28.58 7.94 19.92
N ALA A 34 -27.48 8.43 19.33
CA ALA A 34 -27.40 9.81 18.82
C ALA A 34 -28.48 10.13 17.75
N ARG A 35 -29.01 9.10 17.06
CA ARG A 35 -30.07 9.21 16.05
C ARG A 35 -31.46 8.85 16.59
N GLY A 36 -31.60 8.52 17.87
CA GLY A 36 -32.86 8.01 18.43
C GLY A 36 -33.26 6.61 17.93
N VAL A 37 -32.31 5.84 17.39
CA VAL A 37 -32.51 4.48 16.87
C VAL A 37 -32.00 3.45 17.89
N SER A 38 -32.91 2.72 18.52
CA SER A 38 -32.56 1.67 19.49
C SER A 38 -32.31 0.33 18.78
N LEU A 39 -31.04 -0.08 18.67
CA LEU A 39 -30.64 -1.33 18.03
C LEU A 39 -30.47 -2.48 19.04
N GLU A 40 -30.74 -3.71 18.59
CA GLU A 40 -30.31 -4.92 19.29
C GLU A 40 -29.02 -5.46 18.64
N VAL A 41 -27.88 -5.13 19.23
CA VAL A 41 -26.56 -5.56 18.73
C VAL A 41 -26.09 -6.83 19.46
N ARG A 42 -25.76 -7.87 18.69
CA ARG A 42 -25.18 -9.12 19.18
C ARG A 42 -23.82 -9.37 18.57
N VAL A 43 -22.79 -9.51 19.41
CA VAL A 43 -21.42 -9.80 18.99
C VAL A 43 -21.14 -11.27 19.23
N TYR A 44 -20.87 -12.02 18.16
CA TYR A 44 -20.45 -13.40 18.25
C TYR A 44 -18.93 -13.45 18.35
N ALA A 45 -18.45 -13.87 19.52
CA ALA A 45 -17.04 -14.06 19.81
C ALA A 45 -16.78 -15.57 19.93
N GLN A 46 -15.86 -16.08 19.12
CA GLN A 46 -15.22 -17.35 19.44
C GLN A 46 -14.18 -17.07 20.54
N GLY A 47 -14.05 -17.94 21.53
CA GLY A 47 -12.89 -17.86 22.44
C GLY A 47 -11.63 -17.92 21.60
N GLU A 48 -10.78 -16.90 21.71
CA GLU A 48 -9.46 -16.95 21.07
C GLU A 48 -8.66 -18.08 21.76
N PRO A 49 -7.93 -18.91 21.01
CA PRO A 49 -6.98 -19.83 21.62
C PRO A 49 -5.99 -19.02 22.48
N ASP A 50 -5.38 -19.69 23.47
CA ASP A 50 -4.34 -19.17 24.37
C ASP A 50 -3.09 -18.72 23.60
N SER A 51 -3.22 -17.67 22.78
CA SER A 51 -2.13 -16.92 22.17
C SER A 51 -1.80 -15.75 23.08
N VAL A 52 -0.51 -15.47 23.26
CA VAL A 52 -0.10 -14.32 24.06
C VAL A 52 -0.49 -13.05 23.30
N PRO A 53 -1.42 -12.22 23.82
CA PRO A 53 -1.93 -11.11 23.03
C PRO A 53 -0.82 -10.10 22.76
N PRO A 54 -0.73 -9.55 21.55
CA PRO A 54 0.26 -8.54 21.23
C PRO A 54 -0.02 -7.24 22.01
N PRO A 55 0.99 -6.37 22.19
CA PRO A 55 0.76 -5.04 22.72
C PRO A 55 -0.05 -4.23 21.71
N VAL A 56 -0.52 -3.07 22.13
CA VAL A 56 -1.26 -2.18 21.25
C VAL A 56 -0.67 -0.78 21.28
N VAL A 57 -0.50 -0.18 20.10
CA VAL A 57 -0.05 1.21 19.97
C VAL A 57 -1.27 2.13 19.83
N LEU A 58 -1.45 3.03 20.79
CA LEU A 58 -2.50 4.03 20.81
C LEU A 58 -1.93 5.40 20.44
N THR A 59 -2.34 5.89 19.27
CA THR A 59 -2.10 7.27 18.84
C THR A 59 -3.01 8.23 19.62
N PRO A 60 -2.72 9.54 19.63
CA PRO A 60 -3.64 10.54 20.22
C PRO A 60 -5.07 10.44 19.65
N GLU A 61 -5.20 10.19 18.35
CA GLU A 61 -6.48 9.99 17.67
C GLU A 61 -7.20 8.74 18.18
N CYS A 62 -6.49 7.61 18.33
CA CYS A 62 -7.06 6.39 18.92
C CYS A 62 -7.64 6.67 20.30
N ARG A 63 -6.88 7.36 21.16
CA ARG A 63 -7.32 7.68 22.53
C ARG A 63 -8.55 8.59 22.52
N SER A 64 -8.57 9.61 21.67
CA SER A 64 -9.74 10.47 21.50
C SER A 64 -10.98 9.68 21.04
N ARG A 65 -10.81 8.73 20.13
CA ARG A 65 -11.92 7.92 19.61
C ARG A 65 -12.41 6.91 20.65
N LEU A 66 -11.51 6.26 21.40
CA LEU A 66 -11.88 5.39 22.51
C LEU A 66 -12.68 6.16 23.57
N ALA A 67 -12.23 7.37 23.93
CA ALA A 67 -12.97 8.24 24.85
C ALA A 67 -14.36 8.62 24.31
N ALA A 68 -14.47 8.96 23.02
CA ALA A 68 -15.75 9.26 22.38
C ALA A 68 -16.73 8.07 22.37
N LEU A 69 -16.22 6.84 22.30
CA LEU A 69 -17.01 5.61 22.41
C LEU A 69 -17.41 5.26 23.86
N GLY A 70 -17.01 6.08 24.83
CA GLY A 70 -17.28 5.87 26.25
C GLY A 70 -16.34 4.89 26.93
N CYS A 71 -15.21 4.54 26.30
CA CYS A 71 -14.17 3.74 26.96
C CYS A 71 -13.52 4.59 28.05
N ARG A 72 -13.57 4.09 29.28
CA ARG A 72 -12.77 4.63 30.39
C ARG A 72 -11.43 3.92 30.37
N VAL A 73 -10.34 4.66 30.60
CA VAL A 73 -9.01 4.10 30.82
C VAL A 73 -9.04 3.35 32.16
N PRO A 74 -8.94 2.02 32.17
CA PRO A 74 -8.76 1.19 33.36
C PRO A 74 -7.48 1.58 34.12
N LEU A 75 -7.53 1.45 35.45
CA LEU A 75 -6.42 1.81 36.34
C LEU A 75 -5.20 0.89 36.18
N ASP A 76 -5.40 -0.31 35.67
CA ASP A 76 -4.37 -1.32 35.45
C ASP A 76 -3.68 -1.19 34.08
N TRP A 77 -4.03 -0.20 33.25
CA TRP A 77 -3.33 0.07 31.99
C TRP A 77 -1.88 0.47 32.26
N ARG A 78 -0.94 -0.41 31.90
CA ARG A 78 0.48 -0.06 31.86
C ARG A 78 0.80 0.53 30.50
N VAL A 79 1.26 1.77 30.53
CA VAL A 79 1.59 2.55 29.33
C VAL A 79 3.08 2.79 29.28
N HIS A 80 3.70 2.42 28.15
CA HIS A 80 5.05 2.81 27.79
C HIS A 80 4.97 3.86 26.66
N GLU A 81 5.42 5.08 26.92
CA GLU A 81 5.36 6.18 25.95
C GLU A 81 6.58 6.13 25.02
N LEU A 82 6.33 6.08 23.70
CA LEU A 82 7.38 6.17 22.70
C LEU A 82 7.60 7.63 22.26
N ARG A 83 8.87 7.99 22.11
CA ARG A 83 9.35 9.26 21.55
C ARG A 83 9.33 9.29 20.03
N GLY A 84 9.21 8.14 19.37
CA GLY A 84 9.18 8.07 17.91
C GLY A 84 9.37 6.65 17.39
N VAL A 85 9.55 6.56 16.07
CA VAL A 85 9.83 5.32 15.35
C VAL A 85 11.14 5.48 14.59
N GLU A 86 12.11 4.63 14.87
CA GLU A 86 13.38 4.54 14.14
C GLU A 86 13.22 3.57 12.97
N VAL A 87 13.52 4.03 11.76
CA VAL A 87 13.52 3.20 10.55
C VAL A 87 14.96 2.82 10.22
N ILE A 88 15.22 1.53 10.07
CA ILE A 88 16.55 0.96 9.88
C ILE A 88 16.58 0.18 8.57
N SER A 89 17.63 0.36 7.76
CA SER A 89 17.87 -0.43 6.56
C SER A 89 19.33 -0.34 6.16
N ASP A 90 19.98 -1.49 5.93
CA ASP A 90 21.35 -1.59 5.42
C ASP A 90 22.35 -0.61 6.09
N GLY A 91 22.42 -0.66 7.43
CA GLY A 91 23.29 0.18 8.25
C GLY A 91 22.86 1.65 8.40
N ARG A 92 21.84 2.12 7.67
CA ARG A 92 21.26 3.47 7.81
C ARG A 92 20.10 3.47 8.78
N ARG A 93 19.98 4.56 9.55
CA ARG A 93 18.94 4.75 10.57
C ARG A 93 18.38 6.16 10.46
N GLU A 94 17.06 6.30 10.51
CA GLU A 94 16.39 7.60 10.57
C GLU A 94 15.28 7.60 11.62
N LEU A 95 15.24 8.65 12.43
CA LEU A 95 14.25 8.79 13.50
C LEU A 95 13.07 9.63 13.03
N LEU A 96 11.86 9.07 13.15
CA LEU A 96 10.60 9.77 12.99
C LEU A 96 10.04 10.10 14.37
N PRO A 97 10.09 11.36 14.83
CA PRO A 97 9.56 11.72 16.14
C PRO A 97 8.06 11.53 16.23
N ALA A 98 7.59 11.12 17.41
CA ALA A 98 6.18 10.93 17.75
C ALA A 98 5.40 12.24 17.61
N PRO A 99 4.07 12.17 17.36
CA PRO A 99 3.22 13.34 17.35
C PRO A 99 3.11 13.99 18.74
N ALA A 100 2.63 15.23 18.78
CA ALA A 100 2.23 15.86 20.03
C ALA A 100 1.20 14.97 20.76
N GLY A 101 1.44 14.71 22.05
CA GLY A 101 0.68 13.75 22.85
C GLY A 101 1.21 12.31 22.83
N GLY A 102 2.27 12.02 22.08
CA GLY A 102 3.03 10.75 22.17
C GLY A 102 2.30 9.51 21.62
N LEU A 103 3.08 8.46 21.37
CA LEU A 103 2.56 7.12 21.05
C LEU A 103 2.58 6.26 22.31
N TRP A 104 1.46 5.66 22.64
CA TRP A 104 1.34 4.85 23.86
C TRP A 104 1.33 3.37 23.50
N VAL A 105 2.33 2.63 23.97
CA VAL A 105 2.30 1.16 23.95
C VAL A 105 1.61 0.72 25.24
N VAL A 106 0.39 0.22 25.11
CA VAL A 106 -0.34 -0.37 26.23
C VAL A 106 -0.04 -1.85 26.27
N ASP A 107 0.45 -2.34 27.41
CA ASP A 107 0.78 -3.75 27.59
C ASP A 107 1.00 -4.13 29.06
N ASN A 108 0.25 -5.11 29.57
CA ASN A 108 0.39 -5.58 30.95
C ASN A 108 1.22 -6.89 31.06
N TRP A 109 1.69 -7.43 29.94
CA TRP A 109 2.51 -8.64 29.90
C TRP A 109 3.88 -8.42 30.58
N PRO A 110 4.47 -9.42 31.26
CA PRO A 110 3.97 -10.78 31.52
C PRO A 110 3.03 -10.90 32.73
N HIS A 111 2.78 -9.80 33.46
CA HIS A 111 2.06 -9.83 34.72
C HIS A 111 0.53 -9.68 34.59
N GLY A 112 0.02 -9.67 33.36
CA GLY A 112 -1.38 -9.45 33.05
C GLY A 112 -1.67 -9.63 31.55
N PRO A 113 -2.91 -9.31 31.12
CA PRO A 113 -3.31 -9.45 29.73
C PRO A 113 -2.51 -8.54 28.79
N GLY A 114 -2.26 -9.01 27.56
CA GLY A 114 -1.60 -8.20 26.54
C GLY A 114 -2.44 -6.99 26.12
N GLY A 115 -1.79 -5.99 25.54
CA GLY A 115 -2.40 -4.71 25.16
C GLY A 115 -3.69 -4.81 24.33
N MET A 116 -3.71 -5.65 23.30
CA MET A 116 -4.92 -5.82 22.48
C MET A 116 -6.11 -6.35 23.29
N SER A 117 -5.88 -7.30 24.22
CA SER A 117 -6.92 -7.84 25.10
C SER A 117 -7.48 -6.79 26.04
N VAL A 118 -6.59 -5.97 26.59
CA VAL A 118 -6.93 -4.87 27.48
C VAL A 118 -7.81 -3.81 26.78
N VAL A 119 -7.49 -3.43 25.55
CA VAL A 119 -8.30 -2.49 24.76
C VAL A 119 -9.61 -3.13 24.28
N ARG A 120 -9.58 -4.41 23.88
CA ARG A 120 -10.78 -5.18 23.54
C ARG A 120 -11.76 -5.19 24.71
N GLU A 121 -11.30 -5.48 25.91
CA GLU A 121 -12.12 -5.50 27.12
C GLU A 121 -12.73 -4.13 27.43
N ALA A 122 -11.94 -3.05 27.32
CA ALA A 122 -12.46 -1.69 27.50
C ALA A 122 -13.57 -1.33 26.49
N LEU A 123 -13.44 -1.76 25.23
CA LEU A 123 -14.47 -1.60 24.20
C LEU A 123 -15.70 -2.47 24.46
N THR A 124 -15.49 -3.73 24.87
CA THR A 124 -16.56 -4.65 25.25
C THR A 124 -17.38 -4.07 26.41
N THR A 125 -16.73 -3.61 27.48
CA THR A 125 -17.39 -2.99 28.62
C THR A 125 -18.16 -1.73 28.20
N ALA A 126 -17.58 -0.87 27.34
CA ALA A 126 -18.28 0.32 26.84
C ALA A 126 -19.51 -0.03 25.98
N ALA A 127 -19.42 -1.05 25.12
CA ALA A 127 -20.53 -1.52 24.30
C ALA A 127 -21.64 -2.18 25.13
N THR A 128 -21.27 -3.02 26.11
CA THR A 128 -22.21 -3.69 27.01
C THR A 128 -22.91 -2.72 27.95
N ALA A 129 -22.21 -1.70 28.48
CA ALA A 129 -22.83 -0.61 29.22
C ALA A 129 -23.89 0.14 28.40
N GLN A 130 -23.76 0.11 27.07
CA GLN A 130 -24.75 0.69 26.16
C GLN A 130 -25.86 -0.29 25.72
N GLY A 131 -25.77 -1.58 26.08
CA GLY A 131 -26.79 -2.61 25.82
C GLY A 131 -26.41 -3.66 24.76
N ALA A 132 -25.19 -3.66 24.22
CA ALA A 132 -24.74 -4.71 23.31
C ALA A 132 -24.52 -6.04 24.06
N ARG A 133 -24.88 -7.17 23.42
CA ARG A 133 -24.72 -8.52 23.99
C ARG A 133 -23.57 -9.26 23.32
N PHE A 134 -22.66 -9.82 24.11
CA PHE A 134 -21.56 -10.66 23.62
C PHE A 134 -21.89 -12.13 23.84
N ILE A 135 -21.73 -12.95 22.80
CA ILE A 135 -22.12 -14.35 22.76
C ILE A 135 -20.89 -15.19 22.45
N SER A 136 -20.52 -16.07 23.38
CA SER A 136 -19.39 -17.00 23.24
C SER A 136 -19.74 -18.21 22.37
N ARG A 137 -20.05 -17.96 21.08
CA ARG A 137 -20.34 -19.01 20.09
C ARG A 137 -19.63 -18.71 18.78
N ARG A 138 -19.03 -19.74 18.20
CA ARG A 138 -18.46 -19.69 16.85
C ARG A 138 -19.58 -19.62 15.82
N VAL A 139 -19.47 -18.69 14.87
CA VAL A 139 -20.35 -18.61 13.71
C VAL A 139 -19.81 -19.53 12.62
N ASP A 140 -20.67 -20.41 12.11
CA ASP A 140 -20.33 -21.37 11.08
C ASP A 140 -20.56 -20.78 9.69
N ARG A 141 -21.68 -20.07 9.50
CA ARG A 141 -22.04 -19.41 8.24
C ARG A 141 -23.11 -18.35 8.41
N VAL A 142 -23.23 -17.49 7.40
CA VAL A 142 -24.28 -16.48 7.28
C VAL A 142 -25.06 -16.73 6.00
N GLU A 143 -26.37 -16.84 6.09
CA GLU A 143 -27.27 -17.13 4.97
C GLU A 143 -28.21 -15.96 4.73
N HIS A 144 -28.48 -15.65 3.46
CA HIS A 144 -29.57 -14.77 3.10
C HIS A 144 -30.84 -15.61 2.85
N GLN A 145 -31.77 -15.56 3.79
CA GLN A 145 -33.07 -16.25 3.71
C GLN A 145 -34.19 -15.21 3.88
N PRO A 146 -34.75 -14.67 2.78
CA PRO A 146 -35.87 -13.74 2.88
C PRO A 146 -37.06 -14.42 3.59
N PRO A 147 -37.85 -13.67 4.39
CA PRO A 147 -39.01 -14.23 5.04
C PRO A 147 -39.98 -14.82 4.01
N SER A 148 -40.46 -16.04 4.27
CA SER A 148 -41.45 -16.69 3.40
C SER A 148 -42.75 -15.86 3.36
N PRO A 149 -43.34 -15.64 2.17
CA PRO A 149 -44.60 -14.90 2.04
C PRO A 149 -45.76 -15.56 2.80
N ASP A 150 -45.71 -16.88 3.03
CA ASP A 150 -46.78 -17.68 3.64
C ASP A 150 -46.54 -17.98 5.14
N ALA A 151 -45.53 -17.37 5.77
CA ALA A 151 -45.26 -17.60 7.20
C ALA A 151 -46.42 -17.03 8.06
N PRO A 152 -47.02 -17.83 8.97
CA PRO A 152 -48.29 -17.50 9.65
C PRO A 152 -48.24 -16.28 10.59
N THR A 153 -47.10 -15.62 10.74
CA THR A 153 -47.01 -14.23 11.21
C THR A 153 -45.62 -13.73 10.81
N PRO A 154 -45.44 -12.52 10.24
CA PRO A 154 -44.12 -11.92 10.20
C PRO A 154 -43.67 -11.78 11.64
N VAL A 155 -42.65 -12.55 12.05
CA VAL A 155 -42.00 -12.35 13.35
C VAL A 155 -41.53 -10.90 13.35
N ARG A 156 -42.21 -10.03 14.09
CA ARG A 156 -41.80 -8.63 14.24
C ARG A 156 -40.31 -8.65 14.59
N ASN A 157 -39.50 -7.95 13.80
CA ASN A 157 -38.04 -7.84 13.96
C ASN A 157 -37.19 -9.05 13.51
N SER A 158 -37.64 -9.90 12.58
CA SER A 158 -36.77 -10.87 11.93
C SER A 158 -36.32 -10.40 10.54
N GLY A 159 -35.08 -9.92 10.43
CA GLY A 159 -34.49 -9.56 9.14
C GLY A 159 -34.14 -10.77 8.26
N PRO A 160 -33.71 -10.55 7.00
CA PRO A 160 -33.51 -11.59 5.99
C PRO A 160 -32.22 -12.39 6.16
N LEU A 161 -31.35 -12.02 7.10
CA LEU A 161 -30.06 -12.68 7.30
C LEU A 161 -30.14 -13.66 8.47
N VAL A 162 -29.70 -14.91 8.26
CA VAL A 162 -29.62 -15.96 9.28
C VAL A 162 -28.17 -16.21 9.62
N VAL A 163 -27.78 -15.91 10.87
CA VAL A 163 -26.46 -16.27 11.41
C VAL A 163 -26.58 -17.64 12.06
N ARG A 164 -25.82 -18.63 11.57
CA ARG A 164 -25.75 -19.96 12.16
C ARG A 164 -24.50 -20.09 13.02
N ALA A 165 -24.69 -20.42 14.29
CA ALA A 165 -23.63 -20.59 15.26
C ALA A 165 -23.88 -21.84 16.10
N GLN A 166 -22.99 -22.84 15.98
CA GLN A 166 -23.01 -24.10 16.74
C GLN A 166 -24.39 -24.79 16.70
N GLY A 167 -24.96 -24.92 15.50
CA GLY A 167 -26.26 -25.57 15.29
C GLY A 167 -27.49 -24.71 15.59
N SER A 168 -27.34 -23.51 16.17
CA SER A 168 -28.43 -22.56 16.38
C SER A 168 -28.47 -21.49 15.27
N GLY A 169 -29.66 -21.13 14.80
CA GLY A 169 -29.84 -20.12 13.75
C GLY A 169 -30.67 -18.94 14.24
N GLU A 170 -30.18 -17.72 14.05
CA GLU A 170 -30.85 -16.49 14.47
C GLU A 170 -30.95 -15.46 13.34
N ARG A 171 -32.05 -14.70 13.30
CA ARG A 171 -32.34 -13.73 12.25
C ARG A 171 -31.93 -12.29 12.60
N PHE A 172 -31.35 -11.60 11.62
CA PHE A 172 -30.81 -10.25 11.73
C PHE A 172 -31.15 -9.41 10.49
N HIS A 173 -31.21 -8.09 10.68
CA HIS A 173 -31.41 -7.11 9.59
C HIS A 173 -30.08 -6.78 8.91
N ALA A 174 -29.00 -6.75 9.70
CA ALA A 174 -27.66 -6.57 9.19
C ALA A 174 -26.65 -7.50 9.89
N VAL A 175 -25.61 -7.89 9.17
CA VAL A 175 -24.49 -8.68 9.70
C VAL A 175 -23.17 -8.05 9.27
N ALA A 176 -22.30 -7.77 10.22
CA ALA A 176 -20.97 -7.25 9.97
C ALA A 176 -19.88 -8.28 10.28
N LEU A 177 -18.98 -8.53 9.35
CA LEU A 177 -17.79 -9.34 9.55
C LEU A 177 -16.67 -8.47 10.12
N ALA A 178 -16.27 -8.76 11.35
CA ALA A 178 -15.25 -8.04 12.12
C ALA A 178 -14.17 -8.99 12.65
N THR A 179 -13.89 -10.07 11.91
CA THR A 179 -12.88 -11.06 12.24
C THR A 179 -11.48 -10.56 11.88
N GLY A 180 -10.46 -11.11 12.56
CA GLY A 180 -9.07 -10.96 12.14
C GLY A 180 -8.79 -11.64 10.79
N THR A 181 -7.60 -11.40 10.28
CA THR A 181 -7.03 -12.07 9.11
C THR A 181 -6.91 -13.58 9.34
N GLY A 182 -7.31 -14.39 8.36
CA GLY A 182 -7.21 -15.87 8.43
C GLY A 182 -8.43 -16.60 9.01
N SER A 183 -9.55 -15.89 9.25
CA SER A 183 -10.81 -16.54 9.61
C SER A 183 -11.40 -17.30 8.41
N ALA A 184 -11.69 -18.60 8.57
CA ALA A 184 -12.33 -19.41 7.52
C ALA A 184 -13.70 -18.84 7.08
N LEU A 185 -14.41 -18.18 8.01
CA LEU A 185 -15.66 -17.50 7.68
C LEU A 185 -15.42 -16.26 6.81
N ALA A 186 -14.30 -15.57 7.00
CA ALA A 186 -13.97 -14.41 6.18
C ALA A 186 -13.82 -14.81 4.71
N GLU A 187 -13.24 -15.97 4.40
CA GLU A 187 -13.09 -16.40 3.00
C GLU A 187 -14.44 -16.70 2.31
N ASN A 188 -15.49 -16.98 3.07
CA ASN A 188 -16.79 -17.42 2.56
C ASN A 188 -17.99 -16.65 3.18
N PHE A 189 -17.80 -15.37 3.53
CA PHE A 189 -18.82 -14.61 4.25
C PHE A 189 -20.13 -14.43 3.47
N PHE A 190 -20.02 -14.16 2.17
CA PHE A 190 -21.15 -14.18 1.21
C PHE A 190 -20.63 -14.44 -0.23
N PRO A 191 -21.49 -14.85 -1.18
CA PRO A 191 -21.06 -15.13 -2.55
C PRO A 191 -20.42 -13.91 -3.23
N GLY A 192 -19.19 -14.06 -3.72
CA GLY A 192 -18.43 -12.99 -4.36
C GLY A 192 -17.71 -12.04 -3.40
N PHE A 193 -17.75 -12.29 -2.08
CA PHE A 193 -16.95 -11.56 -1.10
C PHE A 193 -15.46 -11.70 -1.42
N GLN A 194 -14.73 -10.58 -1.41
CA GLN A 194 -13.29 -10.53 -1.66
C GLN A 194 -12.65 -9.70 -0.55
N PRO A 195 -12.17 -10.34 0.54
CA PRO A 195 -11.60 -9.64 1.68
C PRO A 195 -10.28 -8.94 1.33
N ALA A 196 -9.76 -8.16 2.27
CA ALA A 196 -8.41 -7.63 2.17
C ALA A 196 -7.41 -8.79 1.95
N PRO A 197 -6.50 -8.68 0.96
CA PRO A 197 -5.42 -9.65 0.79
C PRO A 197 -4.52 -9.64 2.03
N THR A 198 -3.79 -10.73 2.25
CA THR A 198 -2.94 -10.85 3.44
C THR A 198 -1.53 -11.31 3.10
N VAL A 199 -0.58 -10.94 3.95
CA VAL A 199 0.82 -11.40 3.92
C VAL A 199 1.12 -12.25 5.15
N ALA A 200 2.03 -13.22 5.02
CA ALA A 200 2.49 -14.01 6.15
C ALA A 200 3.27 -13.14 7.15
N ALA A 201 3.15 -13.48 8.43
CA ALA A 201 3.86 -12.83 9.51
C ALA A 201 4.18 -13.82 10.63
N VAL A 202 5.22 -13.52 11.39
CA VAL A 202 5.61 -14.25 12.59
C VAL A 202 5.84 -13.24 13.69
N HIS A 203 5.32 -13.54 14.87
CA HIS A 203 5.47 -12.69 16.03
C HIS A 203 5.99 -13.45 17.24
N ALA A 204 6.64 -12.73 18.15
CA ALA A 204 7.13 -13.26 19.41
C ALA A 204 7.25 -12.16 20.48
N ARG A 205 7.43 -12.61 21.72
CA ARG A 205 7.82 -11.78 22.86
C ARG A 205 9.27 -12.04 23.22
N VAL A 206 10.02 -10.98 23.41
CA VAL A 206 11.42 -11.02 23.82
C VAL A 206 11.54 -10.46 25.23
N ARG A 207 12.05 -11.27 26.16
CA ARG A 207 12.40 -10.86 27.53
C ARG A 207 13.90 -10.62 27.62
N GLN A 208 14.26 -9.60 28.38
CA GLN A 208 15.63 -9.13 28.56
C GLN A 208 15.92 -8.98 30.05
N SER A 209 17.20 -9.06 30.44
CA SER A 209 17.60 -9.10 31.84
C SER A 209 17.59 -7.68 32.42
N ALA A 210 16.91 -7.46 33.55
CA ALA A 210 16.56 -6.14 34.08
C ALA A 210 17.75 -5.18 34.39
N SER A 211 18.99 -5.65 34.32
CA SER A 211 20.18 -4.89 34.74
C SER A 211 20.64 -3.79 33.78
N ARG A 212 20.06 -3.67 32.56
CA ARG A 212 20.50 -2.69 31.53
C ARG A 212 19.37 -1.96 30.79
N LEU A 213 18.14 -1.93 31.34
CA LEU A 213 16.96 -1.30 30.72
C LEU A 213 17.14 0.22 30.50
N SER A 214 17.81 0.57 29.42
CA SER A 214 17.75 1.85 28.72
C SER A 214 17.65 1.57 27.22
N LEU A 215 16.73 0.67 26.83
CA LEU A 215 16.21 0.75 25.47
C LEU A 215 15.59 2.14 25.33
N ALA A 216 16.13 2.93 24.40
CA ALA A 216 15.52 4.20 24.05
C ALA A 216 14.02 3.96 23.80
N PRO A 217 13.12 4.84 24.26
CA PRO A 217 11.67 4.72 24.10
C PRO A 217 11.27 4.93 22.64
N LEU A 218 11.73 4.04 21.75
CA LEU A 218 11.64 4.12 20.31
C LEU A 218 11.14 2.76 19.81
N ALA A 219 10.04 2.78 19.06
CA ALA A 219 9.72 1.66 18.20
C ALA A 219 10.75 1.60 17.08
N ARG A 220 11.06 0.40 16.59
CA ARG A 220 11.96 0.22 15.45
C ARG A 220 11.27 -0.54 14.34
N LEU A 221 11.47 -0.09 13.10
CA LEU A 221 11.15 -0.82 11.90
C LEU A 221 12.45 -1.12 11.16
N TRP A 222 12.87 -2.38 11.17
CA TRP A 222 14.00 -2.85 10.39
C TRP A 222 13.52 -3.41 9.05
N LEU A 223 13.84 -2.71 7.97
CA LEU A 223 13.45 -3.06 6.62
C LEU A 223 14.44 -4.06 6.02
N SER A 224 13.88 -5.12 5.43
CA SER A 224 14.63 -6.13 4.67
C SER A 224 15.88 -6.70 5.39
N PRO A 225 15.81 -7.08 6.69
CA PRO A 225 16.96 -7.67 7.38
C PRO A 225 17.40 -9.02 6.79
N LEU A 226 16.45 -9.76 6.21
CA LEU A 226 16.65 -11.02 5.49
C LEU A 226 15.86 -11.00 4.18
N PRO A 227 16.25 -11.77 3.15
CA PRO A 227 15.51 -11.84 1.89
C PRO A 227 14.04 -12.30 2.04
N THR A 228 13.73 -13.03 3.10
CA THR A 228 12.40 -13.56 3.44
C THR A 228 11.55 -12.59 4.27
N ILE A 229 12.16 -11.59 4.90
CA ILE A 229 11.50 -10.60 5.78
C ILE A 229 11.50 -9.25 5.08
N ASP A 230 10.33 -8.74 4.71
CA ASP A 230 10.23 -7.39 4.13
C ASP A 230 10.37 -6.31 5.22
N GLY A 231 9.86 -6.58 6.42
CA GLY A 231 10.01 -5.71 7.59
C GLY A 231 9.90 -6.45 8.92
N LEU A 232 10.66 -5.98 9.91
CA LEU A 232 10.66 -6.45 11.29
C LEU A 232 10.40 -5.28 12.23
N PHE A 233 9.29 -5.34 12.96
CA PHE A 233 9.00 -4.41 14.04
C PHE A 233 9.62 -4.88 15.36
N LEU A 234 10.18 -3.94 16.11
CA LEU A 234 10.55 -4.10 17.51
C LEU A 234 9.83 -3.02 18.31
N LEU A 235 8.86 -3.41 19.11
CA LEU A 235 8.02 -2.53 19.91
C LEU A 235 8.36 -2.72 21.40
N PRO A 236 9.08 -1.78 22.02
CA PRO A 236 9.39 -1.87 23.44
C PRO A 236 8.12 -1.64 24.26
N SER A 237 8.00 -2.42 25.34
CA SER A 237 7.03 -2.26 26.42
C SER A 237 7.79 -2.12 27.73
N ALA A 238 7.08 -1.96 28.85
CA ALA A 238 7.72 -1.80 30.16
C ALA A 238 8.59 -3.00 30.58
N HIS A 239 8.25 -4.23 30.15
CA HIS A 239 8.89 -5.47 30.63
C HIS A 239 9.32 -6.43 29.50
N SER A 240 9.09 -6.07 28.24
CA SER A 240 9.37 -6.93 27.08
C SER A 240 9.52 -6.13 25.80
N VAL A 241 10.06 -6.76 24.76
CA VAL A 241 9.98 -6.24 23.39
C VAL A 241 9.09 -7.18 22.59
N TYR A 242 8.03 -6.63 22.01
CA TYR A 242 7.22 -7.37 21.04
C TYR A 242 7.86 -7.27 19.66
N VAL A 243 7.99 -8.40 18.98
CA VAL A 243 8.60 -8.47 17.66
C VAL A 243 7.61 -9.05 16.65
N LEU A 244 7.56 -8.44 15.47
CA LEU A 244 6.67 -8.85 14.39
C LEU A 244 7.41 -8.73 13.06
N ALA A 245 7.77 -9.88 12.48
CA ALA A 245 8.31 -9.97 11.13
C ALA A 245 7.18 -10.26 10.14
N PHE A 246 7.23 -9.63 8.97
CA PHE A 246 6.29 -9.92 7.87
C PHE A 246 7.03 -10.01 6.54
N GLY A 247 6.49 -10.85 5.65
CA GLY A 247 7.01 -11.08 4.32
C GLY A 247 6.30 -12.27 3.67
N PRO A 248 6.31 -12.41 2.34
CA PRO A 248 5.58 -13.47 1.64
C PRO A 248 6.08 -14.87 2.00
N LEU A 249 7.34 -14.99 2.44
CA LEU A 249 8.03 -16.25 2.71
C LEU A 249 8.59 -16.32 4.14
N VAL A 250 8.15 -15.44 5.05
CA VAL A 250 8.69 -15.40 6.42
C VAL A 250 8.33 -16.67 7.20
N THR A 251 9.31 -17.23 7.88
CA THR A 251 9.16 -18.39 8.77
C THR A 251 9.61 -18.08 10.20
N PRO A 252 9.24 -18.92 11.19
CA PRO A 252 9.75 -18.77 12.55
C PRO A 252 11.28 -18.81 12.66
N ALA A 253 11.94 -19.57 11.80
CA ALA A 253 13.40 -19.63 11.75
C ALA A 253 14.01 -18.30 11.28
N ASP A 254 13.41 -17.67 10.26
CA ASP A 254 13.85 -16.34 9.78
C ASP A 254 13.75 -15.29 10.88
N LEU A 255 12.66 -15.30 11.67
CA LEU A 255 12.51 -14.39 12.80
C LEU A 255 13.63 -14.61 13.82
N CYS A 256 13.89 -15.85 14.25
CA CYS A 256 14.97 -16.14 15.19
C CYS A 256 16.33 -15.65 14.67
N GLN A 257 16.64 -15.89 13.39
CA GLN A 257 17.87 -15.39 12.77
C GLN A 257 17.95 -13.86 12.79
N ALA A 258 16.87 -13.17 12.42
CA ALA A 258 16.82 -11.72 12.44
C ALA A 258 16.97 -11.15 13.87
N LEU A 259 16.46 -11.83 14.90
CA LEU A 259 16.66 -11.43 16.29
C LEU A 259 18.10 -11.59 16.77
N MET A 260 18.79 -12.65 16.35
CA MET A 260 20.23 -12.81 16.61
C MET A 260 21.04 -11.69 15.96
N MET A 261 20.69 -11.31 14.72
CA MET A 261 21.29 -10.15 14.05
C MET A 261 20.96 -8.83 14.77
N ALA A 262 19.73 -8.68 15.27
CA ALA A 262 19.30 -7.51 16.03
C ALA A 262 20.10 -7.37 17.33
N ALA A 263 20.37 -8.47 18.05
CA ALA A 263 21.21 -8.45 19.25
C ALA A 263 22.65 -8.04 18.92
N ARG A 264 23.25 -8.63 17.87
CA ARG A 264 24.59 -8.28 17.39
C ARG A 264 24.70 -6.80 17.01
N ASP A 265 23.66 -6.23 16.39
CA ASP A 265 23.66 -4.85 15.90
C ASP A 265 23.20 -3.84 16.98
N GLY A 266 23.07 -4.30 18.24
CA GLY A 266 22.72 -3.48 19.41
C GLY A 266 21.26 -3.02 19.45
N LEU A 267 20.37 -3.66 18.69
CA LEU A 267 18.92 -3.39 18.69
C LEU A 267 18.19 -4.16 19.79
N LEU A 268 18.77 -5.28 20.25
CA LEU A 268 18.34 -6.09 21.38
C LEU A 268 19.53 -6.39 22.28
N GLU A 269 19.27 -6.73 23.55
CA GLU A 269 20.31 -7.26 24.44
C GLU A 269 20.70 -8.70 24.06
N GLU A 270 21.97 -9.05 24.26
CA GLU A 270 22.43 -10.43 24.17
C GLU A 270 21.83 -11.29 25.30
N GLY A 271 21.62 -12.58 25.05
CA GLY A 271 21.06 -13.51 26.05
C GLY A 271 19.55 -13.33 26.29
N PHE A 272 18.83 -12.79 25.31
CA PHE A 272 17.39 -12.63 25.38
C PHE A 272 16.65 -13.97 25.42
N GLU A 273 15.48 -13.99 26.08
CA GLU A 273 14.59 -15.14 26.10
C GLU A 273 13.40 -14.89 25.17
N LEU A 274 13.05 -15.89 24.36
CA LEU A 274 11.93 -15.82 23.44
C LEU A 274 10.71 -16.56 24.02
N SER A 275 9.53 -15.95 23.88
CA SER A 275 8.25 -16.53 24.30
C SER A 275 7.20 -16.28 23.22
N ALA A 276 6.20 -17.16 23.13
CA ALA A 276 5.05 -17.01 22.23
C ALA A 276 5.41 -16.82 20.73
N LEU A 277 6.30 -17.69 20.22
CA LEU A 277 6.64 -17.73 18.80
C LEU A 277 5.49 -18.32 17.99
N GLU A 278 4.80 -17.48 17.23
CA GLU A 278 3.58 -17.88 16.54
C GLU A 278 3.54 -17.31 15.13
N THR A 279 2.86 -18.02 14.22
CA THR A 279 2.58 -17.54 12.87
C THR A 279 1.23 -16.84 12.83
N THR A 280 1.14 -15.80 12.00
CA THR A 280 -0.09 -15.02 11.79
C THR A 280 -0.11 -14.46 10.38
N ARG A 281 -1.14 -13.68 10.06
CA ARG A 281 -1.26 -12.97 8.80
C ARG A 281 -1.61 -11.51 9.05
N LEU A 282 -1.10 -10.62 8.21
CA LEU A 282 -1.40 -9.19 8.26
C LEU A 282 -2.16 -8.76 7.00
N PRO A 283 -3.06 -7.77 7.08
CA PRO A 283 -3.68 -7.21 5.88
C PRO A 283 -2.63 -6.53 4.99
N PHE A 284 -2.80 -6.67 3.67
CA PHE A 284 -1.84 -6.23 2.64
C PHE A 284 -2.54 -5.50 1.49
N GLY A 285 -3.41 -4.56 1.82
CA GLY A 285 -4.17 -3.74 0.88
C GLY A 285 -5.68 -3.78 1.16
N PRO A 286 -6.48 -3.13 0.30
CA PRO A 286 -7.93 -3.14 0.43
C PRO A 286 -8.57 -4.42 -0.11
N GLY A 287 -9.70 -4.82 0.48
CA GLY A 287 -10.59 -5.79 -0.13
C GLY A 287 -11.32 -5.20 -1.34
N ARG A 288 -11.87 -6.06 -2.19
CA ARG A 288 -12.50 -5.65 -3.46
C ARG A 288 -14.02 -5.63 -3.40
N THR A 289 -14.60 -6.63 -2.76
CA THR A 289 -16.05 -6.76 -2.59
C THR A 289 -16.35 -6.87 -1.11
N LEU A 290 -16.80 -5.77 -0.51
CA LEU A 290 -16.92 -5.65 0.96
C LEU A 290 -18.36 -5.65 1.46
N VAL A 291 -19.35 -5.54 0.58
CA VAL A 291 -20.77 -5.41 0.94
C VAL A 291 -21.66 -6.33 0.13
N ALA A 292 -22.77 -6.72 0.73
CA ALA A 292 -23.89 -7.47 0.16
C ALA A 292 -25.19 -7.01 0.86
N PRO A 293 -26.40 -7.49 0.49
CA PRO A 293 -27.64 -7.00 1.11
C PRO A 293 -27.60 -7.16 2.64
N GLY A 294 -27.59 -6.04 3.37
CA GLY A 294 -27.45 -5.99 4.83
C GLY A 294 -26.13 -6.52 5.39
N GLN A 295 -25.15 -6.84 4.56
CA GLN A 295 -23.87 -7.42 4.97
C GLN A 295 -22.70 -6.49 4.64
N LEU A 296 -21.74 -6.35 5.56
CA LEU A 296 -20.50 -5.63 5.30
C LEU A 296 -19.30 -6.21 6.07
N ALA A 297 -18.08 -5.93 5.64
CA ALA A 297 -16.85 -6.25 6.38
C ALA A 297 -16.20 -4.99 6.99
N VAL A 298 -15.54 -5.12 8.14
CA VAL A 298 -14.84 -4.02 8.85
C VAL A 298 -13.45 -4.44 9.34
N GLY A 299 -12.63 -3.46 9.70
CA GLY A 299 -11.29 -3.68 10.25
C GLY A 299 -10.39 -4.43 9.27
N PRO A 300 -9.52 -5.32 9.80
CA PRO A 300 -8.57 -6.09 8.97
C PRO A 300 -9.22 -6.99 7.90
N ALA A 301 -10.50 -7.33 8.03
CA ALA A 301 -11.24 -8.07 7.00
C ALA A 301 -11.56 -7.20 5.77
N ALA A 302 -11.60 -5.88 5.93
CA ALA A 302 -11.96 -4.92 4.90
C ALA A 302 -10.75 -4.23 4.27
N VAL A 303 -9.81 -3.76 5.11
CA VAL A 303 -8.71 -2.90 4.68
C VAL A 303 -7.57 -2.92 5.70
N GLY A 304 -6.34 -2.74 5.22
CA GLY A 304 -5.16 -2.55 6.08
C GLY A 304 -3.85 -2.76 5.33
N HIS A 305 -2.73 -2.40 5.94
CA HIS A 305 -1.39 -2.63 5.39
C HIS A 305 -0.38 -2.97 6.52
N PRO A 306 0.72 -3.70 6.25
CA PRO A 306 1.60 -4.19 7.32
C PRO A 306 2.42 -3.09 8.01
N LEU A 307 2.62 -1.94 7.35
CA LEU A 307 3.30 -0.79 7.95
C LEU A 307 2.47 -0.02 8.98
N GLN A 308 1.29 -0.53 9.38
CA GLN A 308 0.44 0.11 10.39
C GLN A 308 0.51 -0.65 11.72
N ILE A 309 0.96 0.03 12.78
CA ILE A 309 1.10 -0.54 14.13
C ILE A 309 0.01 -0.07 15.10
N GLY A 310 -0.79 0.91 14.70
CA GLY A 310 -1.85 1.51 15.53
C GLY A 310 -3.26 1.06 15.15
N LEU A 311 -4.23 1.35 16.02
CA LEU A 311 -5.65 0.99 15.83
C LEU A 311 -6.49 2.00 15.04
N SER A 312 -5.91 3.13 14.60
CA SER A 312 -6.67 4.25 14.00
C SER A 312 -7.56 3.78 12.85
N GLU A 313 -7.01 2.97 11.94
CA GLU A 313 -7.72 2.45 10.77
C GLU A 313 -8.86 1.50 11.16
N THR A 314 -8.58 0.51 12.02
CA THR A 314 -9.59 -0.41 12.54
C THR A 314 -10.77 0.34 13.17
N LEU A 315 -10.50 1.30 14.07
CA LEU A 315 -11.57 2.07 14.71
C LEU A 315 -12.30 3.01 13.73
N ALA A 316 -11.60 3.51 12.71
CA ALA A 316 -12.20 4.34 11.66
C ALA A 316 -13.21 3.53 10.85
N THR A 317 -12.83 2.33 10.39
CA THR A 317 -13.72 1.43 9.66
C THR A 317 -14.97 1.09 10.48
N CYS A 318 -14.82 0.81 11.79
CA CYS A 318 -15.96 0.57 12.69
C CYS A 318 -16.93 1.77 12.73
N SER A 319 -16.40 2.98 12.86
CA SER A 319 -17.20 4.21 12.92
C SER A 319 -17.93 4.45 11.60
N ARG A 320 -17.22 4.31 10.47
CA ARG A 320 -17.77 4.50 9.11
C ARG A 320 -18.79 3.42 8.75
N ALA A 321 -18.60 2.19 9.19
CA ALA A 321 -19.56 1.10 9.02
C ALA A 321 -20.86 1.33 9.82
N ALA A 322 -20.75 1.79 11.08
CA ALA A 322 -21.92 2.13 11.88
C ALA A 322 -22.76 3.23 11.21
N VAL A 323 -22.11 4.29 10.71
CA VAL A 323 -22.77 5.36 9.93
C VAL A 323 -23.35 4.81 8.63
N GLY A 324 -22.64 3.95 7.92
CA GLY A 324 -23.10 3.31 6.69
C GLY A 324 -24.40 2.51 6.88
N LEU A 325 -24.47 1.72 7.96
CA LEU A 325 -25.65 0.91 8.29
C LEU A 325 -26.86 1.75 8.75
N LEU A 326 -26.61 2.80 9.54
CA LEU A 326 -27.67 3.64 10.10
C LEU A 326 -28.24 4.63 9.06
N ASP A 327 -27.39 5.24 8.25
CA ASP A 327 -27.79 6.32 7.31
C ASP A 327 -27.96 5.83 5.87
N GLY A 328 -27.18 4.83 5.46
CA GLY A 328 -27.04 4.41 4.07
C GLY A 328 -28.18 3.53 3.58
N GLY A 329 -28.83 2.76 4.45
CA GLY A 329 -29.75 1.70 4.06
C GLY A 329 -29.06 0.36 3.84
N LEU A 330 -29.84 -0.69 3.61
CA LEU A 330 -29.38 -2.09 3.63
C LEU A 330 -29.26 -2.71 2.23
N THR A 331 -29.72 -2.05 1.17
CA THR A 331 -29.43 -2.48 -0.19
C THR A 331 -27.93 -2.45 -0.51
N PRO A 332 -27.44 -3.36 -1.39
CA PRO A 332 -26.04 -3.38 -1.80
C PRO A 332 -25.56 -2.04 -2.37
N ALA A 333 -26.35 -1.43 -3.25
CA ALA A 333 -25.98 -0.17 -3.90
C ALA A 333 -25.84 0.98 -2.89
N ALA A 334 -26.66 0.99 -1.85
CA ALA A 334 -26.63 2.05 -0.86
C ALA A 334 -25.47 1.86 0.13
N LEU A 335 -25.18 0.62 0.55
CA LEU A 335 -23.97 0.29 1.32
C LEU A 335 -22.70 0.57 0.51
N GLU A 336 -22.66 0.18 -0.76
CA GLU A 336 -21.52 0.45 -1.65
C GLU A 336 -21.25 1.95 -1.76
N ARG A 337 -22.29 2.75 -1.98
CA ARG A 337 -22.15 4.22 -2.07
C ARG A 337 -21.73 4.83 -0.73
N ARG A 338 -22.41 4.50 0.37
CA ARG A 338 -22.24 5.19 1.66
C ARG A 338 -21.03 4.69 2.45
N TYR A 339 -20.84 3.37 2.50
CA TYR A 339 -19.76 2.76 3.26
C TYR A 339 -18.47 2.64 2.43
N VAL A 340 -18.53 2.07 1.23
CA VAL A 340 -17.30 1.82 0.45
C VAL A 340 -16.79 3.09 -0.22
N ARG A 341 -17.59 3.71 -1.11
CA ARG A 341 -17.14 4.87 -1.91
C ARG A 341 -16.97 6.15 -1.10
N ASN A 342 -17.94 6.49 -0.25
CA ASN A 342 -17.88 7.71 0.55
C ASN A 342 -17.18 7.49 1.90
N GLY A 343 -17.24 6.25 2.41
CA GLY A 343 -16.71 5.89 3.70
C GLY A 343 -15.29 5.36 3.60
N LEU A 344 -14.94 4.42 2.73
CA LEU A 344 -13.63 3.76 2.78
C LEU A 344 -12.64 4.22 1.72
N SER A 345 -13.04 5.00 0.71
CA SER A 345 -12.17 5.37 -0.44
C SER A 345 -10.76 5.79 -0.06
N GLU A 346 -10.62 6.82 0.77
CA GLU A 346 -9.31 7.32 1.25
C GLU A 346 -8.49 6.22 1.95
N MET A 347 -9.13 5.41 2.80
CA MET A 347 -8.46 4.32 3.51
C MET A 347 -8.04 3.19 2.56
N MET A 348 -8.85 2.90 1.54
CA MET A 348 -8.53 1.87 0.55
C MET A 348 -7.35 2.30 -0.32
N GLU A 349 -7.29 3.58 -0.70
CA GLU A 349 -6.13 4.16 -1.38
C GLU A 349 -4.88 4.14 -0.50
N ASP A 350 -5.01 4.54 0.76
CA ASP A 350 -3.93 4.52 1.74
C ASP A 350 -3.41 3.09 1.98
N ALA A 351 -4.29 2.10 2.13
CA ALA A 351 -3.90 0.70 2.27
C ALA A 351 -3.21 0.14 1.02
N ALA A 352 -3.73 0.47 -0.17
CA ALA A 352 -3.08 0.08 -1.43
C ALA A 352 -1.70 0.73 -1.59
N ALA A 353 -1.57 1.99 -1.19
CA ALA A 353 -0.29 2.70 -1.22
C ALA A 353 0.71 2.15 -0.20
N GLY A 354 0.25 1.85 1.02
CA GLY A 354 1.05 1.23 2.08
C GLY A 354 1.57 -0.14 1.69
N ALA A 355 0.71 -1.00 1.13
CA ALA A 355 1.09 -2.32 0.62
C ALA A 355 2.13 -2.22 -0.51
N ARG A 356 1.91 -1.34 -1.50
CA ARG A 356 2.86 -1.12 -2.61
C ARG A 356 4.19 -0.51 -2.13
N SER A 357 4.18 0.28 -1.07
CA SER A 357 5.38 0.90 -0.51
C SER A 357 6.39 -0.15 -0.04
N VAL A 358 5.93 -1.28 0.50
CA VAL A 358 6.79 -2.37 1.01
C VAL A 358 7.76 -2.86 -0.08
N ALA A 359 7.25 -3.15 -1.28
CA ALA A 359 8.06 -3.63 -2.39
C ALA A 359 9.11 -2.60 -2.84
N TRP A 360 8.75 -1.31 -2.82
CA TRP A 360 9.68 -0.24 -3.19
C TRP A 360 10.71 0.06 -2.10
N LEU A 361 10.34 -0.03 -0.83
CA LEU A 361 11.26 0.12 0.30
C LEU A 361 12.32 -0.98 0.31
N ARG A 362 11.91 -2.22 0.01
CA ARG A 362 12.85 -3.34 -0.19
C ARG A 362 13.85 -3.04 -1.30
N ARG A 363 13.39 -2.53 -2.45
CA ARG A 363 14.28 -2.12 -3.56
C ARG A 363 15.17 -0.93 -3.21
N ALA A 364 14.71 -0.03 -2.34
CA ALA A 364 15.45 1.16 -1.92
C ALA A 364 16.65 0.83 -1.02
N GLY A 365 16.71 -0.36 -0.41
CA GLY A 365 17.84 -0.80 0.41
C GLY A 365 18.24 0.26 1.43
N ARG A 366 19.52 0.67 1.42
CA ARG A 366 20.07 1.72 2.30
C ARG A 366 19.36 3.08 2.22
N ARG A 367 18.65 3.39 1.14
CA ARG A 367 17.90 4.66 0.97
C ARG A 367 16.49 4.61 1.53
N ALA A 368 16.03 3.44 1.98
CA ALA A 368 14.68 3.29 2.50
C ALA A 368 14.38 4.23 3.70
N PRO A 369 15.28 4.43 4.69
CA PRO A 369 15.04 5.35 5.79
C PRO A 369 14.87 6.81 5.33
N GLU A 370 15.68 7.26 4.37
CA GLU A 370 15.57 8.60 3.77
C GLU A 370 14.22 8.82 3.08
N ALA A 371 13.63 7.76 2.51
CA ALA A 371 12.32 7.83 1.88
C ALA A 371 11.22 8.19 2.89
N PHE A 372 11.30 7.70 4.13
CA PHE A 372 10.35 8.08 5.19
C PHE A 372 10.49 9.55 5.58
N LEU A 373 11.72 10.05 5.71
CA LEU A 373 11.96 11.47 5.98
C LEU A 373 11.48 12.37 4.85
N ALA A 374 11.79 12.00 3.60
CA ALA A 374 11.34 12.74 2.42
C ALA A 374 9.82 12.77 2.34
N ALA A 375 9.15 11.65 2.62
CA ALA A 375 7.69 11.56 2.66
C ALA A 375 7.11 12.48 3.75
N ARG A 376 7.72 12.49 4.94
CA ARG A 376 7.28 13.35 6.06
C ARG A 376 7.43 14.83 5.75
N LYS A 377 8.53 15.24 5.08
CA LYS A 377 8.78 16.63 4.67
C LYS A 377 7.75 17.17 3.67
N ARG A 378 7.11 16.31 2.88
CA ARG A 378 6.05 16.72 1.94
C ARG A 378 4.75 17.17 2.62
N GLY A 379 4.69 17.15 3.96
CA GLY A 379 3.71 17.91 4.73
C GLY A 379 2.26 17.41 4.65
N ALA A 380 2.00 16.26 4.03
CA ALA A 380 0.69 15.66 4.06
C ALA A 380 0.44 15.10 5.48
N VAL A 381 -0.26 15.85 6.32
CA VAL A 381 -1.00 15.27 7.43
C VAL A 381 -2.13 14.47 6.79
N GLY A 382 -2.27 13.20 7.14
CA GLY A 382 -3.40 12.38 6.68
C GLY A 382 -4.73 13.09 6.92
N GLY A 383 -5.77 12.71 6.16
CA GLY A 383 -7.12 13.23 6.42
C GLY A 383 -7.52 12.99 7.89
N VAL A 384 -8.56 13.67 8.38
CA VAL A 384 -9.06 13.58 9.77
C VAL A 384 -9.33 12.12 10.24
N TYR A 385 -9.36 11.18 9.30
CA TYR A 385 -9.62 9.75 9.49
C TYR A 385 -8.67 8.84 8.69
N SER A 386 -7.63 9.39 8.05
CA SER A 386 -6.62 8.66 7.28
C SER A 386 -5.38 8.51 8.17
N GLY A 387 -5.11 7.27 8.60
CA GLY A 387 -3.96 6.98 9.45
C GLY A 387 -2.68 7.13 8.64
N GLY A 388 -1.69 7.85 9.16
CA GLY A 388 -0.35 7.80 8.58
C GLY A 388 0.34 6.47 8.89
N VAL A 389 1.56 6.31 8.38
CA VAL A 389 2.32 5.07 8.50
C VAL A 389 2.99 4.97 9.88
N LEU A 390 3.16 3.76 10.42
CA LEU A 390 3.79 3.50 11.72
C LEU A 390 3.05 4.13 12.91
N GLY A 391 1.73 4.35 12.79
CA GLY A 391 0.95 5.04 13.82
C GLY A 391 1.29 6.53 13.96
N LEU A 392 1.97 7.13 12.98
CA LEU A 392 2.28 8.55 12.95
C LEU A 392 1.25 9.30 12.10
N ALA A 393 1.10 10.61 12.31
CA ALA A 393 0.24 11.45 11.45
C ALA A 393 0.88 11.73 10.07
N ALA A 394 2.21 11.61 9.99
CA ALA A 394 3.00 11.71 8.77
C ALA A 394 4.26 10.82 8.89
N PRO A 395 4.70 10.19 7.79
CA PRO A 395 4.20 10.32 6.42
C PRO A 395 2.87 9.59 6.17
N THR A 396 2.08 10.07 5.20
CA THR A 396 0.95 9.31 4.66
C THR A 396 1.44 8.16 3.78
N PRO A 397 0.66 7.07 3.61
CA PRO A 397 1.00 5.96 2.74
C PRO A 397 1.28 6.39 1.28
N LEU A 398 0.50 7.33 0.73
CA LEU A 398 0.71 7.87 -0.62
C LEU A 398 2.04 8.63 -0.75
N ALA A 399 2.36 9.50 0.22
CA ALA A 399 3.61 10.24 0.23
C ALA A 399 4.82 9.30 0.40
N LEU A 400 4.65 8.23 1.19
CA LEU A 400 5.65 7.19 1.36
C LEU A 400 5.86 6.42 0.06
N LEU A 401 4.79 5.98 -0.62
CA LEU A 401 4.89 5.28 -1.90
C LEU A 401 5.68 6.08 -2.93
N ALA A 402 5.34 7.36 -3.09
CA ALA A 402 6.05 8.24 -4.01
C ALA A 402 7.53 8.37 -3.63
N SER A 403 7.86 8.54 -2.35
CA SER A 403 9.25 8.64 -1.89
C SER A 403 10.03 7.33 -2.05
N ALA A 404 9.42 6.20 -1.69
CA ALA A 404 10.01 4.88 -1.78
C ALA A 404 10.31 4.51 -3.22
N ARG A 405 9.42 4.86 -4.17
CA ARG A 405 9.65 4.66 -5.60
C ARG A 405 10.89 5.39 -6.10
N TRP A 406 11.01 6.68 -5.77
CA TRP A 406 12.18 7.48 -6.12
C TRP A 406 13.47 6.96 -5.45
N ALA A 407 13.40 6.55 -4.19
CA ALA A 407 14.53 5.98 -3.48
C ALA A 407 14.97 4.64 -4.09
N GLY A 408 14.02 3.78 -4.45
CA GLY A 408 14.24 2.52 -5.16
C GLY A 408 14.93 2.73 -6.51
N LEU A 409 14.39 3.61 -7.35
CA LEU A 409 14.98 3.93 -8.65
C LEU A 409 16.43 4.44 -8.50
N ARG A 410 16.67 5.36 -7.55
CA ARG A 410 18.01 5.91 -7.29
C ARG A 410 18.97 4.89 -6.70
N GLU A 411 18.48 3.92 -5.93
CA GLU A 411 19.33 2.86 -5.40
C GLU A 411 19.69 1.84 -6.46
N VAL A 412 18.75 1.49 -7.35
CA VAL A 412 19.05 0.70 -8.56
C VAL A 412 20.12 1.41 -9.37
N VAL A 413 19.89 2.65 -9.82
CA VAL A 413 20.89 3.41 -10.59
C VAL A 413 22.23 3.55 -9.83
N GLY A 414 22.17 3.81 -8.53
CA GLY A 414 23.35 4.01 -7.69
C GLY A 414 24.15 2.74 -7.40
N SER A 415 23.49 1.58 -7.27
CA SER A 415 24.12 0.28 -7.07
C SER A 415 24.92 -0.13 -8.32
N TRP A 416 24.36 0.15 -9.50
CA TRP A 416 25.01 -0.10 -10.79
C TRP A 416 26.26 0.75 -11.00
N LEU A 417 26.27 1.99 -10.47
CA LEU A 417 27.47 2.85 -10.42
C LEU A 417 28.50 2.41 -9.37
N ARG A 418 28.08 1.62 -8.36
CA ARG A 418 28.94 1.13 -7.24
C ARG A 418 29.51 -0.25 -7.48
N THR A 419 28.92 -1.05 -8.37
CA THR A 419 29.60 -2.21 -8.91
C THR A 419 30.86 -1.73 -9.61
N THR A 420 31.99 -1.79 -8.89
CA THR A 420 33.28 -2.04 -9.52
C THR A 420 33.06 -3.25 -10.39
N VAL A 421 32.97 -3.01 -11.69
CA VAL A 421 33.10 -4.01 -12.73
C VAL A 421 34.42 -4.72 -12.41
N GLU A 422 34.36 -5.93 -11.86
CA GLU A 422 35.40 -6.90 -12.19
C GLU A 422 35.47 -6.91 -13.72
N PRO A 423 36.65 -6.74 -14.33
CA PRO A 423 36.76 -6.59 -15.76
C PRO A 423 36.23 -7.85 -16.44
N VAL A 424 34.97 -7.81 -16.88
CA VAL A 424 34.40 -8.77 -17.81
C VAL A 424 35.04 -8.47 -19.17
N PRO A 425 35.39 -9.51 -19.96
CA PRO A 425 36.34 -9.40 -21.06
C PRO A 425 35.98 -8.31 -22.06
N THR A 426 37.01 -7.69 -22.62
CA THR A 426 36.99 -6.69 -23.68
C THR A 426 36.27 -7.20 -24.94
N ALA A 427 34.94 -7.23 -24.90
CA ALA A 427 34.07 -7.35 -26.05
C ALA A 427 32.83 -6.54 -25.74
N MET A 428 32.81 -5.30 -26.22
CA MET A 428 31.58 -4.50 -26.27
C MET A 428 30.51 -5.35 -26.97
N PRO A 429 29.29 -5.51 -26.41
CA PRO A 429 28.21 -6.16 -27.13
C PRO A 429 27.99 -5.38 -28.43
N SER A 430 28.13 -6.06 -29.56
CA SER A 430 27.83 -5.50 -30.88
C SER A 430 26.37 -5.06 -30.91
N LEU A 431 26.11 -3.85 -31.40
CA LEU A 431 24.76 -3.40 -31.75
C LEU A 431 24.13 -4.47 -32.63
N GLU A 432 22.99 -5.02 -32.20
CA GLU A 432 22.21 -5.87 -33.08
C GLU A 432 21.51 -4.97 -34.10
N PRO A 433 21.80 -5.12 -35.39
CA PRO A 433 21.11 -4.36 -36.42
C PRO A 433 19.60 -4.63 -36.32
N ASP A 434 18.82 -3.56 -36.45
CA ASP A 434 17.36 -3.58 -36.53
C ASP A 434 16.59 -3.91 -35.23
N LEU A 435 17.21 -3.80 -34.05
CA LEU A 435 16.50 -3.87 -32.76
C LEU A 435 16.01 -2.50 -32.29
N TYR A 436 14.71 -2.31 -32.09
CA TYR A 436 14.11 -1.07 -31.58
C TYR A 436 13.29 -1.29 -30.33
N TYR A 437 13.38 -0.35 -29.39
CA TYR A 437 12.56 -0.36 -28.18
C TYR A 437 11.48 0.71 -28.26
N VAL A 438 10.23 0.34 -27.99
CA VAL A 438 9.09 1.26 -27.97
C VAL A 438 8.58 1.40 -26.55
N VAL A 439 8.46 2.62 -26.05
CA VAL A 439 8.09 2.93 -24.67
C VAL A 439 6.90 3.88 -24.69
N ASP A 440 5.73 3.35 -24.36
CA ASP A 440 4.46 4.06 -24.44
C ASP A 440 3.49 3.42 -23.43
N ASP A 441 2.73 4.20 -22.68
CA ASP A 441 1.75 3.70 -21.71
C ASP A 441 0.38 3.40 -22.34
N ASP A 442 0.08 3.99 -23.50
CA ASP A 442 -1.09 3.68 -24.30
C ASP A 442 -0.88 2.35 -25.07
N PRO A 443 -1.65 1.29 -24.77
CA PRO A 443 -1.50 0.00 -25.44
C PRO A 443 -1.77 0.07 -26.95
N ASP A 444 -2.71 0.90 -27.40
CA ASP A 444 -3.09 1.00 -28.80
C ASP A 444 -2.00 1.74 -29.60
N ALA A 445 -1.45 2.83 -29.03
CA ALA A 445 -0.33 3.56 -29.62
C ALA A 445 0.95 2.72 -29.66
N ARG A 446 1.22 1.96 -28.59
CA ARG A 446 2.37 1.06 -28.49
C ARG A 446 2.29 -0.07 -29.53
N GLU A 447 1.12 -0.68 -29.69
CA GLU A 447 0.89 -1.75 -30.65
C GLU A 447 0.99 -1.23 -32.10
N ALA A 448 0.39 -0.08 -32.41
CA ALA A 448 0.50 0.53 -33.73
C ALA A 448 1.95 0.86 -34.11
N MET A 449 2.74 1.41 -33.18
CA MET A 449 4.15 1.71 -33.39
C MET A 449 5.00 0.43 -33.55
N THR A 450 4.68 -0.60 -32.78
CA THR A 450 5.33 -1.91 -32.88
C THR A 450 5.10 -2.53 -34.26
N GLN A 451 3.85 -2.59 -34.71
CA GLN A 451 3.48 -3.11 -36.03
C GLN A 451 4.13 -2.31 -37.16
N LEU A 452 4.21 -0.98 -37.04
CA LEU A 452 4.84 -0.12 -38.03
C LEU A 452 6.34 -0.45 -38.20
N LEU A 453 7.08 -0.57 -37.10
CA LEU A 453 8.51 -0.89 -37.13
C LEU A 453 8.77 -2.35 -37.55
N GLU A 454 7.94 -3.30 -37.12
CA GLU A 454 8.06 -4.70 -37.56
C GLU A 454 7.81 -4.85 -39.07
N SER A 455 6.94 -4.01 -39.66
CA SER A 455 6.68 -4.00 -41.10
C SER A 455 7.91 -3.64 -41.96
N THR A 456 8.93 -3.00 -41.36
CA THR A 456 10.20 -2.67 -42.03
C THR A 456 11.25 -3.77 -41.86
N GLY A 457 10.89 -4.93 -41.28
CA GLY A 457 11.80 -6.03 -41.00
C GLY A 457 12.55 -5.91 -39.66
N ALA A 458 12.16 -4.95 -38.81
CA ALA A 458 12.84 -4.70 -37.56
C ALA A 458 12.32 -5.58 -36.41
N THR A 459 13.19 -5.90 -35.46
CA THR A 459 12.80 -6.53 -34.20
C THR A 459 12.40 -5.46 -33.20
N VAL A 460 11.18 -5.53 -32.67
CA VAL A 460 10.69 -4.53 -31.70
C VAL A 460 10.47 -5.17 -30.34
N VAL A 461 10.88 -4.48 -29.28
CA VAL A 461 10.51 -4.84 -27.90
C VAL A 461 9.78 -3.67 -27.28
N ALA A 462 8.53 -3.92 -26.90
CA ALA A 462 7.63 -2.92 -26.36
C ALA A 462 7.63 -2.93 -24.82
N PHE A 463 7.68 -1.75 -24.20
CA PHE A 463 7.68 -1.57 -22.75
C PHE A 463 6.55 -0.63 -22.35
N ALA A 464 5.79 -1.04 -21.33
CA ALA A 464 4.84 -0.18 -20.62
C ALA A 464 5.39 0.34 -19.28
N ASP A 465 6.58 -0.13 -18.88
CA ASP A 465 7.23 0.17 -17.58
C ASP A 465 8.65 0.68 -17.82
N GLU A 466 8.94 1.86 -17.30
CA GLU A 466 10.24 2.53 -17.37
C GLU A 466 11.41 1.70 -16.79
N LEU A 467 11.18 0.84 -15.81
CA LEU A 467 12.22 -0.02 -15.20
C LEU A 467 12.57 -1.21 -16.08
N ALA A 468 11.60 -1.75 -16.82
CA ALA A 468 11.82 -2.84 -17.75
C ALA A 468 12.70 -2.38 -18.92
N LEU A 469 12.52 -1.14 -19.38
CA LEU A 469 13.36 -0.50 -20.39
C LEU A 469 14.84 -0.44 -19.95
N PHE A 470 15.13 0.12 -18.78
CA PHE A 470 16.53 0.24 -18.31
C PHE A 470 17.23 -1.11 -18.18
N CYS A 471 16.53 -2.12 -17.65
CA CYS A 471 17.06 -3.47 -17.54
C CYS A 471 17.32 -4.10 -18.92
N ALA A 472 16.46 -3.84 -19.89
CA ALA A 472 16.58 -4.36 -21.25
C ALA A 472 17.75 -3.70 -22.00
N VAL A 473 17.86 -2.37 -21.97
CA VAL A 473 18.91 -1.62 -22.69
C VAL A 473 20.30 -2.00 -22.19
N ALA A 474 20.46 -2.24 -20.89
CA ALA A 474 21.73 -2.65 -20.32
C ALA A 474 22.15 -4.09 -20.68
N ARG A 475 21.19 -4.96 -20.98
CA ARG A 475 21.44 -6.36 -21.36
C ARG A 475 21.57 -6.55 -22.87
N ARG A 476 20.79 -5.81 -23.64
CA ARG A 476 20.69 -5.89 -25.10
C ARG A 476 20.50 -4.47 -25.65
N PRO A 477 21.57 -3.74 -25.98
CA PRO A 477 21.45 -2.36 -26.42
C PRO A 477 20.71 -2.28 -27.77
N PRO A 478 19.62 -1.51 -27.88
CA PRO A 478 18.88 -1.36 -29.13
C PRO A 478 19.58 -0.37 -30.08
N THR A 479 19.20 -0.43 -31.35
CA THR A 479 19.54 0.56 -32.39
C THR A 479 18.96 1.93 -32.04
N ALA A 480 17.70 1.99 -31.61
CA ALA A 480 17.10 3.20 -31.04
C ALA A 480 15.96 2.88 -30.05
N ILE A 481 15.69 3.82 -29.16
CA ILE A 481 14.55 3.84 -28.25
C ILE A 481 13.58 4.91 -28.73
N LEU A 482 12.34 4.53 -29.03
CA LEU A 482 11.22 5.42 -29.26
C LEU A 482 10.48 5.62 -27.93
N LEU A 483 10.48 6.84 -27.41
CA LEU A 483 10.05 7.15 -26.05
C LEU A 483 8.94 8.20 -26.03
N ASP A 484 7.78 7.87 -25.46
CA ASP A 484 6.75 8.88 -25.21
C ASP A 484 7.16 9.86 -24.08
N VAL A 485 6.72 11.11 -24.20
CA VAL A 485 6.89 12.17 -23.20
C VAL A 485 5.95 11.96 -22.01
N VAL A 486 4.69 11.62 -22.28
CA VAL A 486 3.67 11.46 -21.26
C VAL A 486 3.56 9.99 -20.91
N LEU A 487 4.21 9.56 -19.83
CA LEU A 487 4.03 8.23 -19.26
C LEU A 487 3.29 8.35 -17.92
N HIS A 488 2.48 7.35 -17.56
CA HIS A 488 1.61 7.39 -16.38
C HIS A 488 2.30 7.70 -15.03
N TRP A 489 3.60 7.42 -14.90
CA TRP A 489 4.32 7.48 -13.63
C TRP A 489 5.58 8.35 -13.66
N VAL A 490 6.19 8.58 -14.82
CA VAL A 490 7.48 9.28 -15.00
C VAL A 490 7.39 10.22 -16.21
N ASP A 491 8.06 11.35 -16.13
CA ASP A 491 8.23 12.26 -17.28
C ASP A 491 9.26 11.66 -18.26
N GLY A 492 8.84 11.38 -19.51
CA GLY A 492 9.70 10.80 -20.55
C GLY A 492 10.96 11.61 -20.85
N LEU A 493 10.93 12.94 -20.65
CA LEU A 493 12.12 13.78 -20.81
C LEU A 493 13.18 13.48 -19.73
N ARG A 494 12.74 13.24 -18.49
CA ARG A 494 13.64 12.85 -17.40
C ARG A 494 14.18 11.44 -17.56
N LEU A 495 13.40 10.56 -18.17
CA LEU A 495 13.84 9.21 -18.52
C LEU A 495 14.95 9.27 -19.59
N CYS A 496 14.79 10.10 -20.63
CA CYS A 496 15.81 10.37 -21.63
C CYS A 496 17.10 10.91 -21.00
N GLU A 497 16.98 11.92 -20.13
CA GLU A 497 18.12 12.52 -19.41
C GLU A 497 18.88 11.46 -18.58
N GLY A 498 18.15 10.56 -17.92
CA GLY A 498 18.72 9.43 -17.17
C GLY A 498 19.50 8.45 -18.05
N LEU A 499 18.97 8.10 -19.22
CA LEU A 499 19.65 7.24 -20.19
C LEU A 499 20.94 7.89 -20.72
N LYS A 500 20.91 9.20 -21.00
CA LYS A 500 22.05 9.94 -21.56
C LYS A 500 23.16 10.22 -20.56
N LYS A 501 22.84 10.30 -19.27
CA LYS A 501 23.83 10.47 -18.19
C LYS A 501 24.56 9.17 -17.80
N HIS A 502 24.10 8.00 -18.23
CA HIS A 502 24.64 6.72 -17.77
C HIS A 502 25.69 6.13 -18.74
N PRO A 503 26.89 5.73 -18.29
CA PRO A 503 27.99 5.29 -19.18
C PRO A 503 27.67 4.14 -20.13
N LEU A 504 26.81 3.20 -19.73
CA LEU A 504 26.41 2.05 -20.56
C LEU A 504 25.33 2.37 -21.59
N THR A 505 24.56 3.44 -21.41
CA THR A 505 23.39 3.77 -22.25
C THR A 505 23.49 5.15 -22.90
N ARG A 506 24.52 5.94 -22.57
CA ARG A 506 24.71 7.30 -23.11
C ARG A 506 24.80 7.34 -24.64
N ASN A 507 25.29 6.27 -25.23
CA ASN A 507 25.44 6.14 -26.68
C ASN A 507 24.19 5.59 -27.37
N THR A 508 23.18 5.12 -26.62
CA THR A 508 21.93 4.63 -27.19
C THR A 508 21.14 5.80 -27.79
N ARG A 509 20.65 5.64 -29.02
CA ARG A 509 19.82 6.64 -29.71
C ARG A 509 18.45 6.70 -29.04
N VAL A 510 17.98 7.90 -28.69
CA VAL A 510 16.66 8.10 -28.07
C VAL A 510 15.89 9.10 -28.92
N ILE A 511 14.75 8.67 -29.44
CA ILE A 511 13.82 9.48 -30.23
C ILE A 511 12.59 9.69 -29.38
N VAL A 512 12.29 10.95 -29.07
CA VAL A 512 11.16 11.31 -28.23
C VAL A 512 9.92 11.52 -29.11
N MET A 513 8.79 10.96 -28.70
CA MET A 513 7.49 11.10 -29.37
C MET A 513 6.52 11.82 -28.45
N SER A 514 5.66 12.70 -28.98
CA SER A 514 4.65 13.36 -28.14
C SER A 514 3.43 13.82 -28.91
N GLY A 515 2.23 13.69 -28.32
CA GLY A 515 1.01 14.36 -28.80
C GLY A 515 0.97 15.87 -28.51
N LEU A 516 1.95 16.41 -27.78
CA LEU A 516 2.06 17.83 -27.45
C LEU A 516 3.11 18.51 -28.34
N ASP A 517 2.71 19.01 -29.51
CA ASP A 517 3.62 19.77 -30.39
C ASP A 517 3.73 21.23 -29.95
N ARG A 518 4.44 21.44 -28.82
CA ARG A 518 4.77 22.78 -28.32
C ARG A 518 6.28 23.03 -28.37
N PRO A 519 6.75 24.24 -28.73
CA PRO A 519 8.18 24.55 -28.86
C PRO A 519 9.03 24.21 -27.62
N HIS A 520 8.48 24.38 -26.42
CA HIS A 520 9.19 24.09 -25.16
C HIS A 520 9.37 22.60 -24.88
N VAL A 521 8.46 21.73 -25.35
CA VAL A 521 8.58 20.27 -25.19
C VAL A 521 9.64 19.74 -26.14
N ARG A 522 9.64 20.22 -27.39
CA ARG A 522 10.67 19.92 -28.38
C ARG A 522 12.06 20.32 -27.90
N GLN A 523 12.20 21.53 -27.38
CA GLN A 523 13.48 21.99 -26.82
C GLN A 523 13.90 21.16 -25.61
N GLY A 524 12.97 20.86 -24.69
CA GLY A 524 13.24 20.03 -23.52
C GLY A 524 13.69 18.60 -23.86
N ALA A 525 13.20 18.01 -24.96
CA ALA A 525 13.68 16.71 -25.45
C ALA A 525 15.13 16.75 -25.92
N LEU A 526 15.50 17.77 -26.69
CA LEU A 526 16.87 17.95 -27.16
C LEU A 526 17.83 18.26 -26.00
N ASP A 527 17.40 19.10 -25.06
CA ASP A 527 18.19 19.44 -23.86
C ASP A 527 18.42 18.22 -22.94
N ALA A 528 17.46 17.27 -22.91
CA ALA A 528 17.61 15.99 -22.23
C ALA A 528 18.55 15.01 -22.94
N GLY A 529 19.02 15.36 -24.15
CA GLY A 529 19.95 14.58 -24.96
C GLY A 529 19.27 13.66 -25.97
N ALA A 530 17.97 13.83 -26.25
CA ALA A 530 17.31 13.11 -27.33
C ALA A 530 17.94 13.48 -28.68
N GLU A 531 17.97 12.50 -29.59
CA GLU A 531 18.50 12.70 -30.93
C GLU A 531 17.50 13.40 -31.85
N ALA A 532 16.21 13.11 -31.65
CA ALA A 532 15.13 13.69 -32.43
C ALA A 532 13.83 13.74 -31.62
N PHE A 533 12.91 14.59 -32.09
CA PHE A 533 11.56 14.75 -31.57
C PHE A 533 10.55 14.57 -32.71
N LEU A 534 9.57 13.69 -32.52
CA LEU A 534 8.50 13.41 -33.48
C LEU A 534 7.12 13.72 -32.86
N PRO A 535 6.30 14.60 -33.47
CA PRO A 535 4.93 14.79 -33.02
C PRO A 535 4.07 13.56 -33.36
N LYS A 536 3.15 13.19 -32.46
CA LYS A 536 2.11 12.19 -32.73
C LYS A 536 0.92 12.87 -33.43
N PRO A 537 0.31 12.27 -34.47
CA PRO A 537 0.61 10.95 -35.03
C PRO A 537 1.92 10.95 -35.81
N VAL A 538 2.74 9.91 -35.60
CA VAL A 538 4.04 9.78 -36.25
C VAL A 538 3.84 9.30 -37.68
N GLU A 539 4.28 10.09 -38.67
CA GLU A 539 4.25 9.67 -40.07
C GLU A 539 5.35 8.65 -40.37
N PRO A 540 5.05 7.49 -41.00
CA PRO A 540 6.02 6.45 -41.31
C PRO A 540 7.27 6.95 -42.05
N ARG A 541 7.10 7.87 -43.00
CA ARG A 541 8.22 8.45 -43.77
C ARG A 541 9.16 9.26 -42.87
N GLN A 542 8.59 10.07 -41.98
CA GLN A 542 9.36 10.91 -41.07
C GLN A 542 10.09 10.08 -40.02
N LEU A 543 9.45 9.03 -39.51
CA LEU A 543 10.09 8.07 -38.61
C LEU A 543 11.29 7.41 -39.29
N MET A 544 11.14 6.96 -40.53
CA MET A 544 12.25 6.29 -41.22
C MET A 544 13.42 7.22 -41.53
N GLN A 545 13.17 8.48 -41.89
CA GLN A 545 14.23 9.47 -42.08
C GLN A 545 15.06 9.67 -40.81
N VAL A 546 14.39 9.78 -39.66
CA VAL A 546 15.05 9.92 -38.35
C VAL A 546 15.84 8.65 -37.98
N LEU A 547 15.25 7.46 -38.19
CA LEU A 547 15.93 6.20 -37.87
C LEU A 547 17.15 5.94 -38.75
N LEU A 548 17.13 6.35 -40.02
CA LEU A 548 18.25 6.24 -40.97
C LEU A 548 19.32 7.33 -40.81
N GLY A 549 19.08 8.35 -39.97
CA GLY A 549 20.02 9.45 -39.74
C GLY A 549 20.10 10.45 -40.89
N GLU A 550 19.09 10.48 -41.77
CA GLU A 550 18.94 11.50 -42.80
C GLU A 550 18.40 12.77 -42.13
N THR A 551 19.20 13.85 -42.10
CA THR A 551 18.84 15.11 -41.43
C THR A 551 17.52 15.67 -41.97
N LEU A 552 16.52 15.80 -41.08
CA LEU A 552 15.40 16.71 -41.27
C LEU A 552 15.97 18.14 -41.21
N ASP A 553 16.15 18.76 -42.38
CA ASP A 553 16.67 20.11 -42.64
C ASP A 553 18.17 20.38 -42.34
N ALA A 554 19.03 20.11 -43.34
CA ALA A 554 20.25 20.89 -43.54
C ALA A 554 19.97 21.98 -44.60
N PRO A 555 20.26 23.28 -44.36
CA PRO A 555 20.22 24.27 -45.42
C PRO A 555 21.30 23.91 -46.44
N ARG A 556 20.93 23.82 -47.73
CA ARG A 556 21.88 23.66 -48.85
C ARG A 556 23.04 24.65 -48.68
N PRO A 557 24.30 24.24 -48.89
CA PRO A 557 25.43 25.16 -48.78
C PRO A 557 25.22 26.32 -49.75
N ALA A 558 25.32 27.55 -49.23
CA ALA A 558 25.29 28.75 -50.06
C ALA A 558 26.41 28.64 -51.10
N LEU A 559 26.04 28.73 -52.38
CA LEU A 559 26.98 28.83 -53.50
C LEU A 559 27.98 29.95 -53.20
N ARG A 560 29.29 29.64 -53.28
CA ARG A 560 30.32 30.66 -53.13
C ARG A 560 30.21 31.63 -54.32
N PRO A 561 30.43 32.94 -54.15
CA PRO A 561 30.37 33.91 -55.24
C PRO A 561 31.29 33.57 -56.44
N ALA A 562 32.35 32.80 -56.20
CA ALA A 562 33.23 32.28 -57.25
C ALA A 562 32.52 31.30 -58.21
N ASP A 563 31.56 30.52 -57.71
CA ASP A 563 30.80 29.54 -58.52
C ASP A 563 29.70 30.23 -59.35
N VAL A 564 29.28 31.44 -58.97
CA VAL A 564 28.32 32.27 -59.72
C VAL A 564 29.01 32.98 -60.90
N ALA A 565 30.28 33.35 -60.78
CA ALA A 565 31.05 33.95 -61.88
C ALA A 565 31.31 32.94 -63.02
N ALA A 566 31.61 31.68 -62.68
CA ALA A 566 31.82 30.61 -63.66
C ALA A 566 30.53 30.24 -64.43
N ALA A 567 29.37 30.36 -63.80
CA ALA A 567 28.07 30.10 -64.43
C ALA A 567 27.58 31.25 -65.34
N LEU A 568 28.05 32.49 -65.13
CA LEU A 568 27.67 33.66 -65.94
C LEU A 568 28.57 33.84 -67.18
N GLU A 569 29.78 33.25 -67.21
CA GLU A 569 30.62 33.23 -68.40
C GLU A 569 30.19 32.16 -69.42
N SER A 570 29.57 31.06 -68.99
CA SER A 570 29.04 30.03 -69.89
C SER A 570 27.81 30.46 -70.70
N ASP A 571 27.09 31.50 -70.27
CA ASP A 571 25.88 32.02 -70.93
C ASP A 571 26.15 33.12 -71.97
N ARG A 572 27.40 33.58 -72.15
CA ARG A 572 27.76 34.59 -73.17
C ARG A 572 28.24 34.02 -74.50
N TYR A 573 28.43 32.71 -74.63
CA TYR A 573 28.85 32.05 -75.89
C TYR A 573 27.76 31.18 -76.56
N ALA A 574 26.52 31.20 -76.06
CA ALA A 574 25.39 30.47 -76.65
C ALA A 574 24.40 31.37 -77.45
N ALA A 575 24.77 32.62 -77.70
CA ALA A 575 24.05 33.53 -78.60
C ALA A 575 25.02 34.12 -79.65
N SER A 576 25.48 33.28 -80.56
CA SER A 576 26.05 33.67 -81.87
C SER A 576 25.81 32.58 -82.88
#